data_AF-A0A953FG34-F1
#
_entry.id   AF-A0A953FG34-F1
#
_cell.length_a   1.000
_cell.length_b   1.000
_cell.length_c   1.000
_cell.angle_alpha   90.00
_cell.angle_beta   90.00
_cell.angle_gamma   90.00
#
_symmetry.space_group_name_H-M   'P 1'
#
loop_
_entity.id
_entity.type
_entity.pdbx_description
1 polymer ?
#
loop_
_entity_poly.entity_id
_entity_poly.type
_entity_poly.pdbx_seq_one_letter_code
_entity_poly.pdbx_strand_id
1 'polypeptide(L)'
;MSMKDPGRTKSIPHSTQHTASGRWQEARGLLLAVSSLLLIASCRKEPIYELNDVGIGPPSANKDQPKTNEQYVSILYANLFQNGLNASEVYGIGQCIESIGDKELAREVIISNFMNKPGVMIPSDSAMRADIDAFVIDTYRRFLVRDPDEAERTWFHNRIEADPNITPEIVYFSFAMSDEYCFY
;
A
#
# COMPACT_ATOMS: atom_id res chain seq x y z
N MET A 1 -25.37 -2.10 -109.81
CA MET A 1 -26.63 -1.61 -110.39
C MET A 1 -27.72 -2.61 -110.08
N SER A 2 -28.78 -2.18 -109.40
CA SER A 2 -29.94 -2.97 -108.93
C SER A 2 -29.58 -4.00 -107.83
N MET A 3 -30.37 -4.24 -106.79
CA MET A 3 -31.80 -4.01 -106.63
C MET A 3 -32.17 -4.18 -105.15
N LYS A 4 -33.17 -3.42 -104.70
CA LYS A 4 -34.24 -3.84 -103.77
C LYS A 4 -33.95 -3.96 -102.26
N ASP A 5 -34.43 -2.94 -101.55
CA ASP A 5 -35.04 -3.07 -100.22
C ASP A 5 -36.31 -3.95 -100.31
N PRO A 6 -36.64 -4.79 -99.31
CA PRO A 6 -37.53 -4.29 -98.26
C PRO A 6 -37.40 -4.99 -96.89
N GLY A 7 -37.84 -4.31 -95.82
CA GLY A 7 -38.39 -5.01 -94.64
C GLY A 7 -38.08 -4.40 -93.28
N ARG A 8 -38.89 -3.41 -92.87
CA ARG A 8 -38.95 -2.85 -91.52
C ARG A 8 -39.68 -3.82 -90.58
N THR A 9 -39.12 -4.16 -89.41
CA THR A 9 -39.69 -3.85 -88.06
C THR A 9 -38.94 -4.52 -86.89
N LYS A 10 -38.50 -3.66 -85.96
CA LYS A 10 -38.46 -3.77 -84.47
C LYS A 10 -37.66 -4.91 -83.80
N SER A 11 -36.56 -4.53 -83.15
CA SER A 11 -36.30 -4.84 -81.71
C SER A 11 -35.11 -4.03 -81.16
N ILE A 12 -35.34 -3.30 -80.07
CA ILE A 12 -34.36 -2.70 -79.14
C ILE A 12 -35.03 -2.87 -77.75
N PRO A 13 -34.31 -3.10 -76.60
CA PRO A 13 -32.86 -3.09 -76.39
C PRO A 13 -32.29 -4.33 -75.66
N HIS A 14 -30.96 -4.41 -75.70
CA HIS A 14 -30.10 -5.06 -74.71
C HIS A 14 -30.32 -4.50 -73.29
N SER A 15 -30.55 -5.40 -72.34
CA SER A 15 -30.09 -5.29 -70.94
C SER A 15 -29.79 -6.73 -70.52
N THR A 16 -28.68 -7.10 -69.89
CA THR A 16 -28.14 -6.53 -68.65
C THR A 16 -26.68 -6.96 -68.54
N GLN A 17 -25.76 -6.01 -68.37
CA GLN A 17 -24.40 -6.27 -67.92
C GLN A 17 -24.36 -6.21 -66.38
N HIS A 18 -23.72 -7.23 -65.80
CA HIS A 18 -22.93 -7.23 -64.55
C HIS A 18 -23.43 -6.48 -63.31
N THR A 19 -23.89 -7.24 -62.30
CA THR A 19 -23.93 -6.80 -60.89
C THR A 19 -23.09 -7.74 -60.02
N ALA A 20 -21.81 -7.43 -59.82
CA ALA A 20 -20.93 -8.16 -58.88
C ALA A 20 -19.89 -7.28 -58.16
N SER A 21 -20.05 -5.94 -58.14
CA SER A 21 -19.09 -5.01 -57.54
C SER A 21 -19.56 -4.33 -56.23
N GLY A 22 -20.84 -4.43 -55.86
CA GLY A 22 -21.40 -3.67 -54.72
C GLY A 22 -21.11 -4.23 -53.32
N ARG A 23 -20.99 -5.55 -53.15
CA ARG A 23 -20.92 -6.20 -51.82
C ARG A 23 -19.61 -5.95 -51.05
N TRP A 24 -18.51 -5.67 -51.75
CA TRP A 24 -17.20 -5.43 -51.14
C TRP A 24 -16.99 -3.98 -50.70
N GLN A 25 -17.74 -3.02 -51.26
CA GLN A 25 -17.65 -1.62 -50.86
C GLN A 25 -18.42 -1.36 -49.56
N GLU A 26 -19.59 -1.97 -49.38
CA GLU A 26 -20.36 -1.82 -48.14
C GLU A 26 -19.69 -2.50 -46.94
N ALA A 27 -19.05 -3.66 -47.16
CA ALA A 27 -18.29 -4.34 -46.10
C ALA A 27 -17.06 -3.54 -45.64
N ARG A 28 -16.40 -2.79 -46.54
CA ARG A 28 -15.28 -1.90 -46.19
C ARG A 28 -15.76 -0.67 -45.42
N GLY A 29 -16.91 -0.11 -45.79
CA GLY A 29 -17.54 0.98 -45.05
C GLY A 29 -17.92 0.56 -43.63
N LEU A 30 -18.49 -0.64 -43.47
CA LEU A 30 -18.87 -1.19 -42.18
C LEU A 30 -17.66 -1.51 -41.29
N LEU A 31 -16.58 -2.08 -41.86
CA LEU A 31 -15.34 -2.34 -41.13
C LEU A 31 -14.63 -1.05 -40.68
N LEU A 32 -14.62 -0.01 -41.51
CA LEU A 32 -14.06 1.29 -41.14
C LEU A 32 -14.92 2.00 -40.08
N ALA A 33 -16.24 1.88 -40.16
CA ALA A 33 -17.16 2.42 -39.16
C ALA A 33 -17.01 1.71 -37.81
N VAL A 34 -16.92 0.38 -37.79
CA VAL A 34 -16.70 -0.42 -36.57
C VAL A 34 -15.33 -0.14 -35.96
N SER A 35 -14.28 -0.03 -36.77
CA SER A 35 -12.93 0.36 -36.32
C SER A 35 -12.93 1.75 -35.69
N SER A 36 -13.65 2.70 -36.29
CA SER A 36 -13.79 4.06 -35.76
C SER A 36 -14.59 4.09 -34.44
N LEU A 37 -15.61 3.23 -34.30
CA LEU A 37 -16.39 3.09 -33.07
C LEU A 37 -15.58 2.49 -31.90
N LEU A 38 -14.64 1.60 -32.19
CA LEU A 38 -13.78 0.98 -31.17
C LEU A 38 -12.75 1.98 -30.60
N LEU A 39 -12.32 2.97 -31.39
CA LEU A 39 -11.36 3.99 -30.95
C LEU A 39 -11.97 4.97 -29.93
N ILE A 40 -13.25 5.34 -30.08
CA ILE A 40 -13.96 6.22 -29.13
C ILE A 40 -14.34 5.52 -27.82
N ALA A 41 -14.45 4.19 -27.81
CA ALA A 41 -14.74 3.41 -26.59
C ALA A 41 -13.51 3.18 -25.69
N SER A 42 -12.29 3.46 -26.17
CA SER A 42 -11.05 3.23 -25.43
C SER A 42 -10.64 4.38 -24.51
N CYS A 43 -11.33 5.52 -24.54
CA CYS A 43 -11.06 6.64 -23.65
C CYS A 43 -11.77 6.43 -22.31
N ARG A 44 -11.08 5.82 -21.35
CA ARG A 44 -11.52 5.80 -19.94
C ARG A 44 -10.84 6.95 -19.22
N LYS A 45 -11.61 7.77 -18.52
CA LYS A 45 -11.07 8.81 -17.63
C LYS A 45 -10.18 8.12 -16.60
N GLU A 46 -8.92 8.50 -16.53
CA GLU A 46 -8.03 8.03 -15.47
C GLU A 46 -8.63 8.44 -14.11
N PRO A 47 -8.64 7.55 -13.10
CA PRO A 47 -9.03 7.95 -11.77
C PRO A 47 -8.10 9.09 -11.33
N ILE A 48 -8.70 10.23 -10.99
CA ILE A 48 -7.96 11.32 -10.37
C ILE A 48 -7.73 10.87 -8.94
N TYR A 49 -6.48 10.53 -8.61
CA TYR A 49 -6.08 10.31 -7.23
C TYR A 49 -5.96 11.68 -6.57
N GLU A 50 -6.99 12.10 -5.85
CA GLU A 50 -6.86 13.23 -4.93
C GLU A 50 -6.02 12.77 -3.74
N LEU A 51 -4.85 13.38 -3.56
CA LEU A 51 -4.08 13.24 -2.33
C LEU A 51 -4.77 14.09 -1.28
N ASN A 52 -5.11 13.49 -0.14
CA ASN A 52 -5.54 14.28 1.01
C ASN A 52 -4.34 15.10 1.49
N ASP A 53 -4.47 16.43 1.46
CA ASP A 53 -3.45 17.31 2.04
C ASP A 53 -3.46 17.13 3.56
N VAL A 54 -2.38 16.56 4.07
CA VAL A 54 -2.16 16.37 5.51
C VAL A 54 -1.16 17.44 5.97
N GLY A 55 -1.50 18.17 7.02
CA GLY A 55 -0.60 19.15 7.62
C GLY A 55 0.61 18.46 8.25
N ILE A 56 1.77 18.53 7.59
CA ILE A 56 3.02 17.96 8.09
C ILE A 56 3.62 18.93 9.13
N GLY A 57 3.71 18.47 10.38
CA GLY A 57 4.46 19.16 11.43
C GLY A 57 5.98 19.02 11.25
N PRO A 58 6.81 19.82 11.96
CA PRO A 58 8.26 19.62 11.90
C PRO A 58 8.65 18.20 12.35
N PRO A 59 9.63 17.57 11.68
CA PRO A 59 9.98 16.17 11.93
C PRO A 59 10.62 16.01 13.31
N SER A 60 10.12 14.98 14.02
CA SER A 60 10.64 14.22 15.16
C SER A 60 11.42 14.92 16.28
N ALA A 61 11.32 14.34 17.48
CA ALA A 61 12.20 14.67 18.59
C ALA A 61 13.65 14.57 18.10
N ASN A 62 14.47 15.60 18.34
CA ASN A 62 15.89 15.65 17.94
C ASN A 62 16.69 14.59 18.71
N LYS A 63 16.51 13.32 18.35
CA LYS A 63 17.14 12.20 19.02
C LYS A 63 18.46 11.86 18.35
N ASP A 64 19.56 12.28 18.93
CA ASP A 64 20.90 12.17 18.35
C ASP A 64 21.85 11.32 19.20
N GLN A 65 21.45 10.93 20.40
CA GLN A 65 22.29 10.17 21.33
C GLN A 65 21.89 8.69 21.34
N PRO A 66 22.74 7.77 20.85
CA PRO A 66 22.42 6.34 20.85
C PRO A 66 22.34 5.80 22.28
N LYS A 67 21.34 4.95 22.53
CA LYS A 67 21.20 4.20 23.77
C LYS A 67 22.28 3.11 23.86
N THR A 68 22.78 2.87 25.07
CA THR A 68 23.57 1.64 25.34
C THR A 68 22.66 0.41 25.29
N ASN A 69 23.25 -0.78 25.18
CA ASN A 69 22.48 -2.03 25.19
C ASN A 69 21.65 -2.17 26.47
N GLU A 70 22.21 -1.82 27.63
CA GLU A 70 21.54 -1.85 28.93
C GLU A 70 20.37 -0.87 28.98
N GLN A 71 20.54 0.34 28.44
CA GLN A 71 19.48 1.33 28.35
C GLN A 71 18.35 0.86 27.44
N TYR A 72 18.69 0.32 26.26
CA TYR A 72 17.72 -0.28 25.35
C TYR A 72 16.90 -1.39 26.05
N VAL A 73 17.57 -2.34 26.70
CA VAL A 73 16.91 -3.46 27.40
C VAL A 73 16.02 -2.97 28.54
N SER A 74 16.53 -2.05 29.36
CA SER A 74 15.79 -1.51 30.49
C SER A 74 14.51 -0.79 30.05
N ILE A 75 14.60 0.04 29.01
CA ILE A 75 13.47 0.80 28.48
C ILE A 75 12.48 -0.13 27.75
N LEU A 76 12.97 -1.09 26.96
CA LEU A 76 12.13 -2.11 26.32
C LEU A 76 11.31 -2.88 27.35
N TYR A 77 11.95 -3.34 28.42
CA TYR A 77 11.25 -4.06 29.47
C TYR A 77 10.22 -3.16 30.19
N ALA A 78 10.58 -1.93 30.51
CA ALA A 78 9.64 -0.98 31.10
C ALA A 78 8.42 -0.71 30.20
N ASN A 79 8.62 -0.56 28.89
CA ASN A 79 7.54 -0.31 27.95
C ASN A 79 6.60 -1.52 27.80
N LEU A 80 7.15 -2.74 27.77
CA LEU A 80 6.35 -3.95 27.61
C LEU A 80 5.69 -4.41 28.90
N PHE A 81 6.32 -4.28 30.06
CA PHE A 81 5.84 -4.85 31.33
C PHE A 81 5.38 -3.80 32.33
N GLN A 82 5.57 -2.51 32.05
CA GLN A 82 5.30 -1.38 32.94
C GLN A 82 5.98 -1.52 34.32
N ASN A 83 7.13 -2.20 34.34
CA ASN A 83 7.92 -2.53 35.52
C ASN A 83 9.41 -2.45 35.20
N GLY A 84 10.25 -2.29 36.24
CA GLY A 84 11.69 -2.33 36.08
C GLY A 84 12.23 -3.76 36.01
N LEU A 85 13.17 -4.01 35.10
CA LEU A 85 13.97 -5.23 35.08
C LEU A 85 15.09 -5.15 36.12
N ASN A 86 15.48 -6.28 36.71
CA ASN A 86 16.55 -6.27 37.70
C ASN A 86 17.91 -5.92 37.04
N ALA A 87 18.82 -5.30 37.79
CA ALA A 87 20.08 -4.80 37.24
C ALA A 87 20.99 -5.91 36.67
N SER A 88 21.00 -7.10 37.29
CA SER A 88 21.80 -8.23 36.81
C SER A 88 21.30 -8.81 35.48
N GLU A 89 19.98 -8.81 35.27
CA GLU A 89 19.33 -9.27 34.05
C GLU A 89 19.53 -8.24 32.93
N VAL A 90 19.39 -6.94 33.23
CA VAL A 90 19.72 -5.86 32.28
C VAL A 90 21.16 -6.00 31.81
N TYR A 91 22.11 -6.17 32.73
CA TYR A 91 23.52 -6.37 32.39
C TYR A 91 23.73 -7.65 31.58
N GLY A 92 23.15 -8.77 32.00
CA GLY A 92 23.29 -10.06 31.31
C GLY A 92 22.78 -10.03 29.86
N ILE A 93 21.61 -9.42 29.65
CA ILE A 93 21.04 -9.26 28.29
C ILE A 93 21.87 -8.25 27.49
N GLY A 94 22.35 -7.16 28.11
CA GLY A 94 23.24 -6.19 27.46
C GLY A 94 24.53 -6.83 26.93
N GLN A 95 25.14 -7.73 27.71
CA GLN A 95 26.29 -8.53 27.28
C GLN A 95 25.94 -9.53 26.18
N CYS A 96 24.74 -10.12 26.21
CA CYS A 96 24.27 -10.99 25.14
C CYS A 96 24.15 -10.23 23.81
N ILE A 97 23.58 -9.02 23.81
CA ILE A 97 23.55 -8.16 22.61
C ILE A 97 24.97 -7.86 22.13
N GLU A 98 25.89 -7.50 23.04
CA GLU A 98 27.26 -7.15 22.65
C GLU A 98 28.05 -8.33 22.07
N SER A 99 27.73 -9.56 22.49
CA SER A 99 28.38 -10.77 21.98
C SER A 99 27.96 -11.13 20.54
N ILE A 100 26.91 -10.51 20.01
CA ILE A 100 26.38 -10.76 18.68
C ILE A 100 26.78 -9.59 17.76
N GLY A 101 27.43 -9.92 16.64
CA GLY A 101 27.87 -8.90 15.68
C GLY A 101 26.71 -8.13 15.03
N ASP A 102 25.61 -8.82 14.76
CA ASP A 102 24.37 -8.21 14.28
C ASP A 102 23.47 -7.83 15.48
N LYS A 103 23.53 -6.55 15.86
CA LYS A 103 22.77 -6.03 16.99
C LYS A 103 21.27 -5.89 16.68
N GLU A 104 20.87 -5.75 15.43
CA GLU A 104 19.45 -5.69 15.05
C GLU A 104 18.79 -7.05 15.22
N LEU A 105 19.44 -8.12 14.73
CA LEU A 105 18.98 -9.48 14.94
C LEU A 105 18.93 -9.84 16.43
N ALA A 106 19.94 -9.43 17.21
CA ALA A 106 19.93 -9.63 18.65
C ALA A 106 18.71 -8.99 19.33
N ARG A 107 18.38 -7.75 18.94
CA ARG A 107 17.21 -7.03 19.45
C ARG A 107 15.89 -7.68 19.04
N GLU A 108 15.77 -8.12 17.79
CA GLU A 108 14.60 -8.82 17.27
C GLU A 108 14.28 -10.08 18.10
N VAL A 109 15.31 -10.88 18.40
CA VAL A 109 15.18 -12.08 19.23
C VAL A 109 14.77 -11.74 20.66
N ILE A 110 15.33 -10.66 21.24
CA ILE A 110 14.99 -10.22 22.59
C ILE A 110 13.55 -9.71 22.65
N ILE A 111 13.11 -8.90 21.70
CA ILE A 111 11.72 -8.42 21.62
C ILE A 111 10.79 -9.64 21.51
N SER A 112 11.07 -10.55 20.59
CA SER A 112 10.30 -11.79 20.42
C SER A 112 10.22 -12.59 21.72
N ASN A 113 11.35 -12.75 22.42
CA ASN A 113 11.38 -13.47 23.69
C ASN A 113 10.53 -12.78 24.76
N PHE A 114 10.60 -11.45 24.87
CA PHE A 114 9.82 -10.67 25.82
C PHE A 114 8.33 -10.69 25.50
N MET A 115 7.91 -10.53 24.25
CA MET A 115 6.50 -10.62 23.84
C MET A 115 5.87 -11.98 24.17
N ASN A 116 6.67 -13.05 24.17
CA ASN A 116 6.22 -14.40 24.53
C ASN A 116 6.21 -14.68 26.05
N LYS A 117 6.63 -13.74 26.91
CA LYS A 117 6.59 -13.90 28.38
C LYS A 117 5.22 -13.49 28.94
N PRO A 118 4.77 -14.12 30.03
CA PRO A 118 3.58 -13.65 30.74
C PRO A 118 3.81 -12.25 31.33
N GLY A 119 2.75 -11.45 31.40
CA GLY A 119 2.78 -10.11 32.01
C GLY A 119 3.09 -8.97 31.04
N VAL A 120 3.29 -9.25 29.75
CA VAL A 120 3.34 -8.19 28.73
C VAL A 120 2.01 -7.43 28.71
N MET A 121 2.10 -6.11 28.84
CA MET A 121 0.99 -5.19 28.86
C MET A 121 0.72 -4.65 27.46
N ILE A 122 0.02 -5.46 26.67
CA ILE A 122 -0.42 -5.11 25.33
C ILE A 122 -1.96 -5.06 25.28
N PRO A 123 -2.58 -4.07 24.62
CA PRO A 123 -4.03 -4.05 24.47
C PRO A 123 -4.50 -5.23 23.61
N SER A 124 -5.75 -5.64 23.79
CA SER A 124 -6.38 -6.59 22.88
C SER A 124 -6.62 -5.96 21.50
N ASP A 125 -6.72 -6.79 20.47
CA ASP A 125 -7.08 -6.33 19.12
C ASP A 125 -8.40 -5.54 19.13
N SER A 126 -9.40 -6.01 19.87
CA SER A 126 -10.68 -5.32 20.04
C SER A 126 -10.53 -3.92 20.67
N ALA A 127 -9.61 -3.74 21.61
CA ALA A 127 -9.38 -2.45 22.26
C ALA A 127 -8.68 -1.48 21.31
N MET A 128 -7.68 -1.94 20.55
CA MET A 128 -7.05 -1.15 19.50
C MET A 128 -8.06 -0.74 18.42
N ARG A 129 -8.94 -1.64 18.00
CA ARG A 129 -9.95 -1.39 16.96
C ARG A 129 -11.10 -0.51 17.44
N ALA A 130 -11.34 -0.43 18.75
CA ALA A 130 -12.36 0.45 19.31
C ALA A 130 -11.98 1.94 19.20
N ASP A 131 -10.68 2.26 19.28
CA ASP A 131 -10.14 3.60 19.10
C ASP A 131 -8.69 3.52 18.59
N ILE A 132 -8.54 3.50 17.26
CA ILE A 132 -7.24 3.34 16.61
C ILE A 132 -6.36 4.57 16.85
N ASP A 133 -6.93 5.77 16.81
CA ASP A 133 -6.17 7.01 17.01
C ASP A 133 -5.61 7.10 18.43
N ALA A 134 -6.41 6.78 19.45
CA ALA A 134 -5.93 6.71 20.82
C ALA A 134 -4.83 5.66 20.98
N PHE A 135 -5.00 4.47 20.39
CA PHE A 135 -3.97 3.43 20.41
C PHE A 135 -2.65 3.89 19.78
N VAL A 136 -2.70 4.56 18.63
CA VAL A 136 -1.49 5.08 17.95
C VAL A 136 -0.81 6.13 18.82
N ILE A 137 -1.55 7.11 19.33
CA ILE A 137 -1.00 8.16 20.20
C ILE A 137 -0.35 7.56 21.45
N ASP A 138 -1.01 6.62 22.12
CA ASP A 138 -0.48 5.96 23.31
C ASP A 138 0.77 5.12 23.01
N THR A 139 0.83 4.51 21.82
CA THR A 139 2.01 3.76 21.37
C THR A 139 3.20 4.68 21.12
N TYR A 140 3.00 5.80 20.43
CA TYR A 140 4.02 6.82 20.20
C TYR A 140 4.53 7.40 21.52
N ARG A 141 3.64 7.70 22.48
CA ARG A 141 4.03 8.20 23.80
C ARG A 141 4.84 7.16 24.57
N ARG A 142 4.41 5.90 24.56
CA ARG A 142 5.04 4.81 25.29
C ARG A 142 6.44 4.52 24.75
N PHE A 143 6.59 4.34 23.44
CA PHE A 143 7.87 3.93 22.86
C PHE A 143 8.76 5.11 22.50
N LEU A 144 8.20 6.19 21.95
CA LEU A 144 8.97 7.28 21.36
C LEU A 144 8.92 8.58 22.18
N VAL A 145 8.12 8.64 23.25
CA VAL A 145 8.04 9.80 24.17
C VAL A 145 7.65 11.09 23.43
N ARG A 146 6.76 10.96 22.46
CA ARG A 146 6.18 12.08 21.71
C ARG A 146 4.79 11.71 21.20
N ASP A 147 4.08 12.69 20.67
CA ASP A 147 2.87 12.45 19.88
C ASP A 147 3.26 12.19 18.41
N PRO A 148 2.45 11.40 17.68
CA PRO A 148 2.59 11.28 16.24
C PRO A 148 2.24 12.62 15.57
N ASP A 149 2.86 12.89 14.42
CA ASP A 149 2.32 13.92 13.53
C ASP A 149 1.04 13.43 12.82
N GLU A 150 0.37 14.33 12.11
CA GLU A 150 -0.89 14.02 11.43
C GLU A 150 -0.72 12.96 10.33
N ALA A 151 0.42 12.93 9.64
CA ALA A 151 0.70 11.97 8.58
C ALA A 151 0.95 10.57 9.16
N GLU A 152 1.73 10.48 10.23
CA GLU A 152 1.97 9.25 10.99
C GLU A 152 0.66 8.67 11.53
N ARG A 153 -0.17 9.51 12.18
CA ARG A 153 -1.47 9.09 12.71
C ARG A 153 -2.37 8.55 11.61
N THR A 154 -2.50 9.31 10.51
CA THR A 154 -3.31 8.92 9.36
C THR A 154 -2.81 7.62 8.72
N TRP A 155 -1.50 7.44 8.60
CA TRP A 155 -0.92 6.23 8.04
C TRP A 155 -1.25 4.99 8.87
N PHE A 156 -1.05 5.05 10.19
CA PHE A 156 -1.36 3.92 11.06
C PHE A 156 -2.86 3.65 11.12
N HIS A 157 -3.70 4.68 11.20
CA HIS A 157 -5.15 4.54 11.14
C HIS A 157 -5.58 3.72 9.92
N ASN A 158 -5.19 4.19 8.73
CA ASN A 158 -5.56 3.54 7.47
C ASN A 158 -4.95 2.14 7.35
N ARG A 159 -3.71 1.94 7.83
CA ARG A 159 -3.04 0.64 7.76
C ARG A 159 -3.74 -0.39 8.65
N ILE A 160 -4.05 -0.02 9.89
CA ILE A 160 -4.76 -0.90 10.81
C ILE A 160 -6.14 -1.18 10.23
N GLU A 161 -6.92 -0.16 9.87
CA GLU A 161 -8.26 -0.33 9.30
C GLU A 161 -8.30 -1.26 8.08
N ALA A 162 -7.35 -1.12 7.15
CA ALA A 162 -7.31 -1.87 5.91
C ALA A 162 -6.92 -3.35 6.05
N ASP A 163 -6.14 -3.72 7.08
CA ASP A 163 -5.64 -5.08 7.25
C ASP A 163 -5.93 -5.63 8.67
N PRO A 164 -6.84 -6.60 8.83
CA PRO A 164 -7.17 -7.20 10.12
C PRO A 164 -6.01 -8.00 10.73
N ASN A 165 -4.96 -8.32 9.96
CA ASN A 165 -3.79 -9.04 10.47
C ASN A 165 -2.76 -8.11 11.14
N ILE A 166 -2.94 -6.79 11.04
CA ILE A 166 -2.15 -5.85 11.83
C ILE A 166 -2.69 -5.87 13.25
N THR A 167 -1.98 -6.61 14.11
CA THR A 167 -2.29 -6.75 15.53
C THR A 167 -1.52 -5.72 16.37
N PRO A 168 -1.96 -5.45 17.61
CA PRO A 168 -1.19 -4.61 18.54
C PRO A 168 0.25 -5.11 18.74
N GLU A 169 0.45 -6.43 18.72
CA GLU A 169 1.77 -7.05 18.88
C GLU A 169 2.72 -6.67 17.75
N ILE A 170 2.26 -6.74 16.50
CA ILE A 170 3.05 -6.33 15.33
C ILE A 170 3.40 -4.84 15.41
N VAL A 171 2.46 -4.00 15.87
CA VAL A 171 2.72 -2.58 16.04
C VAL A 171 3.75 -2.33 17.15
N TYR A 172 3.59 -2.92 18.33
CA TYR A 172 4.60 -2.73 19.40
C TYR A 172 5.97 -3.25 18.99
N PHE A 173 6.01 -4.36 18.25
CA PHE A 173 7.23 -4.92 17.71
C PHE A 173 7.93 -3.95 16.75
N SER A 174 7.19 -3.34 15.82
CA SER A 174 7.74 -2.41 14.85
C SER A 174 8.29 -1.14 15.51
N PHE A 175 7.61 -0.63 16.55
CA PHE A 175 8.11 0.52 17.32
C PHE A 175 9.38 0.17 18.09
N ALA A 176 9.43 -1.00 18.73
CA ALA A 176 10.61 -1.48 19.44
C ALA A 176 11.83 -1.71 18.51
N MET A 177 11.59 -1.98 17.23
CA MET A 177 12.62 -2.13 16.20
C MET A 177 12.99 -0.84 15.47
N SER A 178 12.26 0.26 15.69
CA SER A 178 12.51 1.50 14.96
C SER A 178 13.86 2.14 15.34
N ASP A 179 14.49 2.81 14.37
CA ASP A 179 15.72 3.57 14.63
C ASP A 179 15.49 4.62 15.71
N GLU A 180 14.39 5.37 15.64
CA GLU A 180 14.07 6.39 16.64
C GLU A 180 14.01 5.83 18.08
N TYR A 181 13.57 4.58 18.24
CA TYR A 181 13.55 3.90 19.53
C TYR A 181 14.95 3.65 20.10
N CYS A 182 15.97 3.60 19.25
CA CYS A 182 17.36 3.33 19.64
C CYS A 182 18.11 4.58 20.12
N PHE A 183 17.52 5.78 20.03
CA PHE A 183 18.16 7.06 20.40
C PHE A 183 17.37 7.81 21.46
N TYR A 184 18.04 8.62 22.28
CA TYR A 184 17.43 9.64 23.14
C TYR A 184 17.24 10.94 22.39
#